data_AF-A0A7C3TEX6-F1
#
_entry.id   AF-A0A7C3TEX6-F1
#
_cell.length_a   1.000
_cell.length_b   1.000
_cell.length_c   1.000
_cell.angle_alpha   90.00
_cell.angle_beta   90.00
_cell.angle_gamma   90.00
#
_symmetry.space_group_name_H-M   'P 1'
#
loop_
_entity.id
_entity.type
_entity.pdbx_description
1 polymer ?
#
loop_
_entity_poly.entity_id
_entity_poly.type
_entity_poly.pdbx_seq_one_letter_code
_entity_poly.pdbx_strand_id
1 'polypeptide(L)' 'MAYRLISPRPIVYLHPPPVEIVAPGLYRVEFKVPKITGLMHRLTIYIPGYNRYDAFYRALPLIPPYSKITKVKRIYP' A
#
# COMPACT_ATOMS: atom_id res chain seq x y z
N MET A 1 4.39 -58.98 29.62
CA MET A 1 4.86 -57.66 29.15
C MET A 1 3.83 -57.11 28.18
N ALA A 2 3.08 -56.08 28.56
CA ALA A 2 2.08 -55.45 27.69
C ALA A 2 2.68 -54.19 27.06
N TYR A 3 2.81 -54.16 25.74
CA TYR A 3 3.25 -52.97 25.00
C TYR A 3 2.04 -52.03 24.83
N ARG A 4 2.17 -50.82 25.36
CA ARG A 4 1.18 -49.75 25.17
C ARG A 4 1.47 -49.08 23.83
N LEU A 5 0.69 -49.42 22.80
CA LEU A 5 0.71 -48.72 21.51
C LEU A 5 0.29 -47.26 21.74
N ILE A 6 1.25 -46.35 21.63
CA ILE A 6 0.99 -44.91 21.62
C ILE A 6 0.54 -44.57 20.20
N SER A 7 -0.77 -44.43 20.01
CA SER A 7 -1.34 -43.98 18.74
C SER A 7 -0.79 -42.58 18.40
N PRO A 8 -0.21 -42.37 17.21
CA PRO A 8 0.24 -41.03 16.82
C PRO A 8 -0.99 -40.13 16.70
N ARG A 9 -0.99 -39.01 17.43
CA ARG A 9 -2.03 -37.98 17.31
C ARG A 9 -2.00 -37.45 15.87
N PRO A 10 -3.16 -37.27 15.21
CA PRO A 10 -3.18 -36.68 13.88
C PRO A 10 -2.64 -35.25 13.95
N ILE A 11 -1.63 -34.97 13.11
CA ILE A 11 -1.15 -33.61 12.89
C ILE A 11 -2.26 -32.88 12.15
N VAL A 12 -2.96 -32.00 12.86
CA VAL A 12 -3.96 -31.12 12.25
C VAL A 12 -3.19 -30.06 11.48
N TYR A 13 -3.16 -30.20 10.15
CA TYR A 13 -2.70 -29.13 9.27
C TYR A 13 -3.73 -28.00 9.34
N LEU A 14 -3.51 -27.04 10.23
CA LEU A 14 -4.19 -25.75 10.18
C LEU A 14 -3.80 -25.11 8.84
N HIS A 15 -4.73 -25.11 7.89
CA HIS A 15 -4.57 -24.30 6.69
C HIS A 15 -4.29 -22.86 7.14
N PRO A 16 -3.24 -22.21 6.63
CA PRO A 16 -3.05 -20.78 6.90
C PRO A 16 -4.33 -20.06 6.48
N PRO A 17 -4.79 -19.07 7.25
CA PRO A 17 -5.97 -18.30 6.88
C PRO A 17 -5.79 -17.79 5.44
N PRO A 18 -6.85 -17.76 4.63
CA PRO A 18 -6.77 -17.23 3.29
C PRO A 18 -6.16 -15.82 3.37
N VAL A 19 -5.08 -15.60 2.64
CA VAL A 19 -4.50 -14.26 2.51
C VAL A 19 -5.52 -13.46 1.72
N GLU A 20 -6.33 -12.67 2.43
CA GLU A 20 -7.23 -11.72 1.79
C GLU A 20 -6.38 -10.73 1.00
N ILE A 21 -6.39 -10.88 -0.33
CA ILE A 21 -5.79 -9.91 -1.25
C ILE A 21 -6.69 -8.68 -1.19
N VAL A 22 -6.44 -7.80 -0.22
CA VAL A 22 -7.14 -6.53 -0.12
C VAL A 22 -6.87 -5.78 -1.42
N ALA A 23 -7.89 -5.50 -2.22
CA ALA A 23 -7.69 -4.75 -3.46
C ALA A 23 -7.15 -3.34 -3.13
N PRO A 24 -6.15 -2.82 -3.86
CA PRO A 24 -5.66 -1.47 -3.65
C PRO A 24 -6.75 -0.44 -4.03
N GLY A 25 -7.02 0.51 -3.14
CA GLY A 25 -7.90 1.64 -3.42
C GLY A 25 -7.20 2.71 -4.27
N LEU A 26 -7.97 3.60 -4.90
CA LEU A 26 -7.42 4.71 -5.68
C LEU A 26 -7.20 5.96 -4.81
N TYR A 27 -6.01 6.55 -4.88
CA TYR A 27 -5.62 7.75 -4.14
C TYR A 27 -5.30 8.91 -5.06
N ARG A 28 -5.82 10.09 -4.72
CA ARG A 28 -5.44 11.38 -5.29
C ARG A 28 -4.23 11.91 -4.53
N VAL A 29 -3.16 12.19 -5.24
CA VAL A 29 -1.96 12.84 -4.70
C VAL A 29 -1.80 14.20 -5.36
N GLU A 30 -1.77 15.25 -4.55
CA GLU A 30 -1.58 16.62 -5.02
C GLU A 30 -0.22 17.13 -4.58
N PHE A 31 0.53 17.72 -5.50
CA PHE A 31 1.88 18.23 -5.24
C PHE A 31 2.12 19.57 -5.93
N LYS A 32 3.10 20.31 -5.41
CA LYS A 32 3.56 21.57 -5.98
C LYS A 32 4.94 21.38 -6.60
N VAL A 33 5.14 21.93 -7.79
CA VAL A 33 6.41 21.91 -8.53
C VAL A 33 6.90 23.35 -8.71
N PRO A 34 8.17 23.66 -8.40
CA PRO A 34 8.73 24.97 -8.71
C PRO A 34 8.92 25.13 -10.22
N LYS A 35 8.48 26.26 -10.78
CA LYS A 35 8.81 26.67 -12.16
C LYS A 35 10.07 27.53 -12.17
N ILE A 36 10.73 27.53 -13.33
CA ILE A 36 11.87 28.40 -13.65
C ILE A 36 11.53 29.88 -13.44
N THR A 37 10.27 30.28 -13.64
CA THR A 37 9.78 31.64 -13.43
C THR A 37 9.52 32.02 -11.97
N GLY A 38 9.89 31.19 -10.99
CA GLY A 38 9.66 31.42 -9.56
C GLY A 38 8.23 31.16 -9.06
N LEU A 39 7.32 30.77 -9.96
CA LEU A 39 5.94 30.40 -9.63
C LEU A 39 5.83 28.92 -9.21
N MET A 40 4.85 28.59 -8.37
CA MET A 40 4.57 27.21 -7.96
C MET A 40 3.37 26.67 -8.74
N HIS A 41 3.55 25.57 -9.48
CA HIS A 41 2.46 24.87 -10.14
C HIS A 41 1.91 23.75 -9.26
N ARG A 42 0.58 23.68 -9.10
CA ARG A 42 -0.08 22.57 -8.42
C ARG A 42 -0.51 21.52 -9.45
N LEU A 43 -0.11 20.29 -9.23
CA LEU A 43 -0.45 19.13 -10.06
C LEU A 43 -1.14 18.07 -9.21
N THR A 44 -1.86 17.17 -9.89
CA THR A 44 -2.56 16.04 -9.29
C THR A 44 -2.27 14.78 -10.07
N ILE A 45 -1.97 13.68 -9.38
CA ILE A 45 -1.86 12.35 -9.94
C ILE A 45 -2.73 11.36 -9.15
N TYR A 46 -3.07 10.24 -9.79
CA TYR A 46 -3.91 9.19 -9.24
C TYR A 46 -3.10 7.91 -9.15
N ILE A 47 -3.03 7.32 -7.97
CA ILE A 47 -2.15 6.17 -7.69
C ILE A 47 -2.94 5.10 -6.93
N PRO A 48 -2.86 3.82 -7.35
CA PRO A 48 -3.39 2.72 -6.57
C PRO A 48 -2.50 2.45 -5.35
N GLY A 49 -3.11 2.30 -4.19
CA GLY A 49 -2.41 1.96 -2.96
C GLY A 49 -3.32 1.29 -1.94
N TYR A 50 -2.72 0.60 -0.97
CA TYR A 50 -3.48 -0.05 0.11
C TYR A 50 -3.88 0.94 1.22
N ASN A 51 -3.07 1.98 1.40
CA ASN A 51 -3.32 3.04 2.36
C ASN A 51 -2.69 4.37 1.88
N ARG A 52 -2.89 5.45 2.65
CA ARG A 52 -2.35 6.78 2.30
C ARG A 52 -0.81 6.82 2.26
N TYR A 53 -0.15 6.05 3.13
CA TYR A 53 1.31 6.02 3.20
C TYR A 53 1.90 5.28 1.99
N ASP A 54 1.34 4.12 1.63
CA ASP A 54 1.71 3.37 0.44
C ASP A 54 1.52 4.23 -0.83
N ALA A 55 0.36 4.90 -0.96
CA ALA A 55 0.12 5.84 -2.06
C ALA A 55 1.13 7.01 -2.08
N PHE A 56 1.53 7.53 -0.91
CA PHE A 56 2.55 8.57 -0.81
C PHE A 56 3.92 8.08 -1.31
N TYR A 57 4.40 6.93 -0.82
CA TYR A 57 5.70 6.38 -1.23
C TYR A 57 5.73 6.00 -2.71
N ARG A 58 4.63 5.47 -3.24
CA ARG A 58 4.46 5.21 -4.68
C ARG A 58 4.45 6.49 -5.52
N ALA A 59 4.04 7.63 -4.94
CA ALA A 59 4.03 8.91 -5.63
C ALA A 59 5.42 9.56 -5.73
N LEU A 60 6.28 9.36 -4.73
CA LEU A 60 7.60 9.98 -4.67
C LEU A 60 8.47 9.79 -5.94
N PRO A 61 8.57 8.60 -6.55
CA PRO A 61 9.36 8.44 -7.77
C PRO A 61 8.67 9.02 -9.03
N LEU A 62 7.37 9.30 -8.98
CA LEU A 62 6.59 9.79 -10.12
C LEU A 62 6.53 11.32 -10.20
N ILE A 63 6.85 12.01 -9.10
CA ILE A 63 6.85 13.47 -9.05
C ILE A 63 8.22 14.04 -9.48
N PRO A 64 8.25 15.20 -10.15
CA PRO A 64 9.50 15.86 -10.51
C PRO A 64 10.36 16.19 -9.29
N PRO A 65 11.69 16.33 -9.45
CA PRO A 65 12.57 16.75 -8.34
C PRO A 65 12.14 18.10 -7.78
N TYR A 66 12.41 18.32 -6.49
CA TYR A 66 12.01 19.51 -5.73
C TYR A 66 10.50 19.73 -5.62
N SER A 67 9.69 18.76 -6.05
CA SER A 67 8.26 18.78 -5.84
C SER A 67 7.92 18.49 -4.37
N LYS A 68 6.89 19.17 -3.86
CA LYS A 68 6.39 18.92 -2.50
C LYS A 68 4.98 18.37 -2.58
N ILE A 69 4.77 17.15 -2.09
CA ILE A 69 3.44 16.59 -1.88
C ILE A 69 2.73 17.40 -0.80
N THR A 70 1.52 17.85 -1.12
CA THR A 70 0.71 18.69 -0.24
C THR A 70 -0.50 17.96 0.31
N LYS A 71 -1.03 16.97 -0.42
CA LYS A 71 -2.23 16.24 0.00
C LYS A 71 -2.25 14.84 -0.61
N VAL A 72 -2.68 13.86 0.18
CA VAL A 72 -2.98 12.50 -0.27
C VAL A 72 -4.38 12.13 0.25
N LYS A 73 -5.31 11.81 -0.65
CA LYS A 73 -6.71 11.51 -0.32
C LYS A 73 -7.19 10.26 -1.05
N ARG A 74 -7.79 9.32 -0.35
CA ARG A 74 -8.49 8.17 -0.97
C ARG A 74 -9.73 8.68 -1.70
N ILE A 75 -9.93 8.23 -2.93
CA ILE A 75 -11.04 8.65 -3.80
C ILE A 75 -12.06 7.54 -3.96
N TYR A 76 -11.59 6.28 -4.05
CA TYR A 76 -12.44 5.11 -4.18
C TYR A 76 -12.30 4.18 -2.96
N PRO A 77 -13.43 3.71 -2.39
CA PRO A 77 -13.43 2.59 -1.45
C PRO A 77 -12.94 1.32 -2.12
#